data_AF-A0A813H053-F1
#
_entry.id   AF-A0A813H053-F1
#
_cell.length_a   1.000
_cell.length_b   1.000
_cell.length_c   1.000
_cell.angle_alpha   90.00
_cell.angle_beta   90.00
_cell.angle_gamma   90.00
#
_symmetry.space_group_name_H-M   'P 1'
#
loop_
_entity.id
_entity.type
_entity.pdbx_description
1 polymer ?
#
loop_
_entity_poly.entity_id
_entity_poly.type
_entity_poly.pdbx_seq_one_letter_code
_entity_poly.pdbx_strand_id
1 'polypeptide(L)'
;VWDGPGLEKPGLAVSRSLGDGAARDLGVIAEPVVTSHKLRPEDQFLLIATDGLWDSVSNEEAVRIVAKFIHMPKVALKALTETVRRIEGNELVDDTTMLLVVFN
;
A
#
# COMPACT_ATOMS: atom_id res chain seq x y z
N VAL A 1 2.66 -0.97 18.24
CA VAL A 1 3.51 0.18 18.60
C VAL A 1 4.52 -0.28 19.61
N TRP A 2 5.82 -0.12 19.33
CA TRP A 2 6.88 -0.62 20.19
C TRP A 2 6.75 -0.05 21.61
N ASP A 3 6.26 -0.87 22.54
CA ASP A 3 6.17 -0.63 23.98
C ASP A 3 7.27 -1.44 24.69
N GLY A 4 8.49 -1.36 24.17
CA GLY A 4 9.66 -1.91 24.84
C GLY A 4 9.99 -1.09 26.09
N PRO A 5 10.38 -1.72 27.22
CA PRO A 5 10.81 -1.00 28.42
C PRO A 5 11.99 -0.07 28.08
N GLY A 6 11.77 1.25 28.22
CA GLY A 6 12.76 2.30 27.92
C GLY A 6 12.45 3.16 26.69
N LEU A 7 11.41 2.84 25.91
CA LEU A 7 10.94 3.72 24.84
C LEU A 7 9.96 4.74 25.41
N GLU A 8 10.42 5.99 25.61
CA GLU A 8 9.57 7.07 26.12
C GLU A 8 8.46 7.49 25.15
N LYS A 9 8.55 7.11 23.86
CA LYS A 9 7.60 7.52 22.83
C LYS A 9 7.36 6.44 21.78
N PRO A 10 6.13 6.35 21.25
CA PRO A 10 5.76 5.39 20.21
C PRO A 10 6.51 5.65 18.90
N GLY A 11 7.12 4.60 18.33
CA GLY A 11 7.67 4.63 16.97
C GLY A 11 6.57 4.38 15.95
N LEU A 12 6.11 5.43 15.27
CA LEU A 12 5.13 5.37 14.18
C LEU A 12 5.69 6.10 12.95
N ALA A 13 5.61 5.45 11.79
CA ALA A 13 6.01 6.05 10.51
C ALA A 13 4.88 6.88 9.86
N VAL A 14 3.72 6.97 10.52
CA VAL A 14 2.51 7.66 10.02
C VAL A 14 2.00 8.68 11.04
N SER A 15 1.40 9.75 10.55
CA SER A 15 0.73 10.78 11.37
C SER A 15 -0.77 10.53 11.55
N ARG A 16 -1.31 9.51 10.87
CA ARG A 16 -2.71 9.13 10.95
C ARG A 16 -2.83 7.63 11.05
N SER A 17 -3.60 7.16 12.02
CA SER A 17 -3.86 5.74 12.22
C SER A 17 -5.15 5.53 13.02
N LEU A 18 -5.72 4.33 12.88
CA LEU A 18 -6.76 3.86 13.77
C LEU A 18 -6.10 3.18 14.97
N GLY A 19 -6.53 3.50 16.18
CA GLY A 19 -5.93 2.97 17.40
C GLY A 19 -4.87 3.90 17.97
N ASP A 20 -3.66 3.38 18.19
CA ASP A 20 -2.46 4.10 18.67
C ASP A 20 -2.70 5.14 19.76
N GLY A 21 -3.47 4.77 20.79
CA GLY A 21 -3.91 5.68 21.85
C GLY A 21 -2.76 6.43 22.54
N ALA A 22 -1.60 5.77 22.72
CA ALA A 22 -0.41 6.38 23.30
C ALA A 22 0.20 7.52 22.45
N ALA A 23 -0.08 7.56 21.15
CA ALA A 23 0.41 8.58 20.22
C ALA A 23 -0.61 9.70 19.96
N ARG A 24 -1.86 9.55 20.43
CA ARG A 24 -2.95 10.49 20.18
C ARG A 24 -2.62 11.90 20.68
N ASP A 25 -2.10 11.99 21.89
CA ASP A 25 -1.71 13.28 22.50
C ASP A 25 -0.43 13.87 21.88
N LEU A 26 0.28 13.09 21.06
CA LEU A 26 1.43 13.53 20.26
C LEU A 26 1.03 14.02 18.86
N GLY A 27 -0.28 14.07 18.55
CA GLY A 27 -0.81 14.61 17.29
C GLY A 27 -1.18 13.56 16.25
N VAL A 28 -1.11 12.26 16.57
CA VAL A 28 -1.61 11.21 15.67
C VAL A 28 -3.14 11.20 15.69
N ILE A 29 -3.75 11.35 14.51
CA ILE A 29 -5.22 11.46 14.37
C ILE A 29 -5.82 10.28 13.59
N ALA A 30 -7.06 9.92 13.92
CA ALA A 30 -7.82 8.88 13.22
C ALA A 30 -8.65 9.41 12.04
N GLU A 31 -8.73 10.73 11.87
CA GLU A 31 -9.57 11.36 10.84
C GLU A 31 -8.99 11.10 9.43
N PRO A 32 -9.73 10.43 8.54
CA PRO A 32 -9.23 10.10 7.21
C PRO A 32 -9.17 11.31 6.29
N VAL A 33 -8.46 11.17 5.17
CA VAL A 33 -8.68 12.02 4.01
C VAL A 33 -9.71 11.34 3.12
N VAL A 34 -10.84 12.02 2.86
CA VAL A 34 -11.91 11.48 2.03
C VAL A 34 -11.85 12.13 0.65
N THR A 35 -11.73 11.31 -0.39
CA THR A 35 -11.82 11.73 -1.79
C THR A 35 -12.85 10.86 -2.51
N SER A 36 -13.40 11.37 -3.61
CA SER A 36 -14.37 10.65 -4.43
C SER A 36 -14.00 10.76 -5.90
N HIS A 37 -14.03 9.63 -6.61
CA HIS A 37 -13.84 9.58 -8.06
C HIS A 37 -15.06 8.93 -8.70
N LYS A 38 -15.65 9.58 -9.70
CA LYS A 38 -16.74 9.00 -10.47
C LYS A 38 -16.14 8.14 -11.58
N LEU A 39 -16.44 6.85 -11.57
CA LEU A 39 -15.98 5.93 -12.63
C LEU A 39 -16.45 6.42 -14.01
N ARG A 40 -15.52 6.41 -14.96
CA ARG A 40 -15.72 6.76 -16.36
C ARG A 40 -15.44 5.56 -17.25
N PRO A 41 -15.95 5.53 -18.49
CA PRO A 41 -15.70 4.42 -19.42
C PRO A 41 -14.20 4.13 -19.69
N GLU A 42 -13.34 5.13 -19.54
CA GLU A 42 -11.88 4.99 -19.70
C GLU A 42 -11.16 4.41 -18.47
N ASP A 43 -11.79 4.36 -17.30
CA ASP A 43 -11.17 3.83 -16.10
C ASP A 43 -11.18 2.28 -16.16
N GLN A 44 -10.01 1.66 -16.22
CA GLN A 44 -9.89 0.21 -16.46
C GLN A 44 -9.80 -0.63 -15.19
N PHE A 45 -9.17 -0.11 -14.14
CA PHE A 45 -8.98 -0.81 -12.88
C PHE A 45 -8.69 0.13 -11.72
N LEU A 46 -8.81 -0.40 -10.50
CA LEU A 46 -8.32 0.18 -9.25
C LEU A 46 -7.37 -0.80 -8.57
N LEU A 47 -6.16 -0.33 -8.25
CA LEU A 47 -5.17 -1.05 -7.46
C LEU A 47 -5.05 -0.39 -6.09
N ILE A 48 -5.29 -1.16 -5.04
CA ILE A 48 -5.09 -0.76 -3.64
C ILE A 48 -4.00 -1.67 -3.08
N ALA A 49 -3.03 -1.13 -2.36
CA ALA A 49 -1.99 -1.92 -1.74
C ALA A 49 -1.43 -1.27 -0.47
N THR A 50 -0.75 -2.06 0.36
CA THR A 50 0.07 -1.58 1.48
C THR A 50 1.37 -0.91 0.98
N ASP A 51 2.06 -0.22 1.88
CA ASP A 51 3.40 0.36 1.67
C ASP A 51 4.42 -0.66 1.15
N GLY A 52 4.31 -1.94 1.56
CA GLY A 52 5.15 -3.01 1.00
C GLY A 52 5.15 -3.14 -0.54
N LEU A 53 4.14 -2.61 -1.26
CA LEU A 53 4.22 -2.43 -2.72
C LEU A 53 4.84 -1.08 -3.10
N TRP A 54 4.35 -0.01 -2.49
CA TRP A 54 4.59 1.36 -2.93
C TRP A 54 5.97 1.91 -2.57
N ASP A 55 6.63 1.32 -1.57
CA ASP A 55 8.01 1.63 -1.24
C ASP A 55 8.99 1.12 -2.31
N SER A 56 8.64 0.02 -2.99
CA SER A 56 9.49 -0.59 -4.03
C SER A 56 9.07 -0.23 -5.46
N VAL A 57 7.77 -0.07 -5.73
CA VAL A 57 7.23 0.05 -7.09
C VAL A 57 6.51 1.38 -7.30
N SER A 58 6.95 2.14 -8.31
CA SER A 58 6.27 3.39 -8.72
C SER A 58 4.86 3.15 -9.27
N ASN A 59 3.99 4.16 -9.12
CA ASN A 59 2.63 4.13 -9.68
C ASN A 59 2.63 3.78 -11.18
N GLU A 60 3.53 4.40 -11.96
CA GLU A 60 3.63 4.20 -13.41
C GLU A 60 4.09 2.79 -13.77
N GLU A 61 4.99 2.20 -12.99
CA GLU A 61 5.39 0.79 -13.19
C GLU A 61 4.28 -0.17 -12.82
N ALA A 62 3.60 0.05 -11.69
CA ALA A 62 2.47 -0.77 -11.27
C ALA A 62 1.36 -0.75 -12.33
N VAL A 63 1.01 0.43 -12.84
CA VAL A 63 0.02 0.59 -13.92
C VAL A 63 0.44 -0.14 -15.19
N ARG A 64 1.71 -0.01 -15.61
CA ARG A 64 2.23 -0.72 -16.80
C ARG A 64 2.15 -2.25 -16.65
N ILE A 65 2.50 -2.77 -15.49
CA ILE A 65 2.45 -4.22 -15.20
C ILE A 65 1.00 -4.70 -15.22
N VAL A 66 0.08 -4.00 -14.54
CA VAL A 66 -1.34 -4.37 -14.52
C VAL A 66 -1.95 -4.28 -15.91
N ALA A 67 -1.69 -3.22 -16.66
CA ALA A 67 -2.21 -3.03 -18.02
C ALA A 67 -1.79 -4.18 -18.96
N LYS A 68 -0.56 -4.68 -18.84
CA LYS A 68 -0.06 -5.81 -19.64
C LYS A 68 -0.84 -7.11 -19.40
N PHE A 69 -1.40 -7.28 -18.20
CA PHE A 69 -2.10 -8.49 -17.77
C PHE A 69 -3.53 -8.19 -17.30
N ILE A 70 -4.18 -7.15 -17.84
CA ILE A 70 -5.47 -6.66 -17.34
C ILE A 70 -6.58 -7.72 -17.38
N HIS A 71 -6.56 -8.60 -18.38
CA HIS A 71 -7.48 -9.74 -18.51
C HIS A 71 -7.06 -10.98 -17.71
N MET A 72 -5.95 -10.90 -16.99
CA MET A 72 -5.40 -11.98 -16.14
C MET A 72 -4.99 -11.40 -14.77
N PRO A 73 -5.95 -10.97 -13.92
CA PRO A 73 -5.64 -10.23 -12.68
C PRO A 73 -4.69 -10.95 -11.74
N LYS A 74 -4.80 -12.29 -11.64
CA LYS A 74 -3.89 -13.10 -10.82
C LYS A 74 -2.44 -13.07 -11.33
N VAL A 75 -2.26 -13.01 -12.65
CA VAL A 75 -0.93 -12.91 -13.27
C VAL A 75 -0.36 -11.51 -13.06
N ALA A 76 -1.19 -10.46 -13.19
CA ALA A 76 -0.81 -9.09 -12.88
C ALA A 76 -0.29 -8.96 -11.44
N LEU A 77 -1.06 -9.45 -10.46
CA LEU A 77 -0.69 -9.41 -9.05
C LEU A 77 0.59 -10.22 -8.76
N LYS A 78 0.74 -11.40 -9.37
CA LYS A 78 1.97 -12.19 -9.24
C LYS A 78 3.19 -11.45 -9.79
N ALA A 79 3.05 -10.79 -10.94
CA ALA A 79 4.13 -10.00 -11.54
C ALA A 79 4.53 -8.80 -10.67
N LEU A 80 3.58 -8.15 -10.00
CA LEU A 80 3.87 -7.11 -9.01
C LEU A 80 4.64 -7.67 -7.81
N THR A 81 4.20 -8.79 -7.23
CA THR A 81 4.91 -9.45 -6.13
C THR A 81 6.34 -9.85 -6.51
N GLU A 82 6.54 -10.39 -7.71
CA GLU A 82 7.88 -10.73 -8.22
C GLU A 82 8.74 -9.48 -8.44
N THR A 83 8.13 -8.36 -8.83
CA THR A 83 8.83 -7.08 -9.01
C THR A 83 9.32 -6.53 -7.67
N VAL A 84 8.46 -6.51 -6.63
CA VAL A 84 8.84 -6.12 -5.26
C VAL A 84 10.02 -6.97 -4.78
N ARG A 85 9.90 -8.31 -4.85
CA ARG A 85 10.98 -9.23 -4.44
C ARG A 85 12.30 -9.01 -5.18
N ARG A 86 12.24 -8.62 -6.46
CA ARG A 86 13.44 -8.34 -7.24
C ARG A 86 14.11 -7.03 -6.81
N ILE A 87 13.32 -6.02 -6.46
CA ILE A 87 13.82 -4.70 -6.06
C ILE A 87 14.40 -4.77 -4.64
N GLU A 88 13.67 -5.37 -3.70
CA GLU A 88 14.11 -5.57 -2.31
C GLU A 88 15.26 -6.59 -2.19
N GLY A 89 15.38 -7.50 -3.15
CA GLY A 89 16.49 -8.45 -3.22
C GLY A 89 16.55 -9.39 -2.01
N ASN A 90 17.62 -9.27 -1.21
CA ASN A 90 17.85 -10.08 0.00
C ASN A 90 17.45 -9.35 1.29
N GLU A 91 16.86 -8.16 1.20
CA GLU A 91 16.37 -7.43 2.36
C GLU A 91 15.09 -8.06 2.92
N LEU A 92 14.74 -7.69 4.15
CA LEU A 92 13.49 -8.12 4.76
C LEU A 92 12.32 -7.44 4.03
N VAL A 93 11.64 -8.20 3.18
CA VAL A 93 10.45 -7.72 2.47
C VAL A 93 9.31 -7.54 3.47
N ASP A 94 8.72 -6.36 3.49
CA ASP A 94 7.55 -6.05 4.33
C ASP A 94 6.30 -6.81 3.86
N ASP A 95 5.29 -6.89 4.72
CA ASP A 95 4.01 -7.51 4.42
C ASP A 95 3.32 -6.77 3.26
N THR A 96 3.39 -7.39 2.08
CA THR A 96 2.85 -6.82 0.85
C THR A 96 1.47 -7.40 0.56
N THR A 97 0.42 -6.58 0.72
CA THR A 97 -0.96 -6.95 0.36
C THR A 97 -1.48 -6.06 -0.75
N MET A 98 -2.09 -6.66 -1.77
CA MET A 98 -2.63 -5.97 -2.94
C MET A 98 -4.05 -6.44 -3.27
N LEU A 99 -4.93 -5.50 -3.60
CA LEU A 99 -6.27 -5.71 -4.13
C LEU A 99 -6.38 -5.04 -5.51
N LEU A 100 -6.65 -5.85 -6.53
CA LEU A 100 -6.90 -5.39 -7.89
C LEU A 100 -8.37 -5.59 -8.25
N VAL A 101 -9.07 -4.49 -8.53
CA VAL A 101 -10.44 -4.47 -9.03
C VAL A 101 -10.40 -4.07 -10.50
N VAL A 102 -10.82 -4.96 -11.40
CA VAL A 102 -10.95 -4.65 -12.83
C VAL A 102 -12.39 -4.26 -13.11
N PHE A 103 -12.59 -3.13 -13.78
CA PHE A 103 -13.91 -2.64 -14.14
C PHE A 103 -14.37 -3.28 -15.45
N ASN A 104 -15.69 -3.44 -15.60
CA ASN A 104 -16.33 -4.00 -16.79
C ASN A 104 -16.86 -2.89 -17.70
#